data_AF-A0A3N5RBA9-F1
#
_entry.id   AF-A0A3N5RBA9-F1
#
_cell.length_a   1.000
_cell.length_b   1.000
_cell.length_c   1.000
_cell.angle_alpha   90.00
_cell.angle_beta   90.00
_cell.angle_gamma   90.00
#
_symmetry.space_group_name_H-M   'P 1'
#
loop_
_entity.id
_entity.type
_entity.pdbx_description
1 polymer ?
#
loop_
_entity_poly.entity_id
_entity_poly.type
_entity_poly.pdbx_seq_one_letter_code
_entity_poly.pdbx_strand_id
1 'polypeptide(L)'
;MLLLLTAIFFFVTVLTISVNSSNAHIFNSNNTQIWNNTEDNIRIEFGYLPEKPIIDTFTNLAFSVTNLRTGDHSAEGIAQVTVTNGQRLFKFNNVSVQNGDFSVDYLFPDDGTHQVLLRLDKSDSINVASFQVFVPHQTPPDLMSNTQNVIIALALFGAVGVITIFIIRR
;
A
#
# COMPACT_ATOMS: atom_id res chain seq x y z
N MET A 1 6.99 43.29 17.26
CA MET A 1 6.06 42.56 16.36
C MET A 1 6.79 41.57 15.46
N LEU A 2 7.84 41.98 14.73
CA LEU A 2 8.65 41.08 13.88
C LEU A 2 9.35 39.94 14.67
N LEU A 3 9.91 40.24 15.84
CA LEU A 3 10.54 39.25 16.74
C LEU A 3 9.56 38.23 17.35
N LEU A 4 8.28 38.60 17.48
CA LEU A 4 7.24 37.69 17.97
C LEU A 4 6.84 36.71 16.87
N LEU A 5 6.83 37.16 15.62
CA LEU A 5 6.49 36.35 14.44
C LEU A 5 7.56 35.28 14.15
N THR A 6 8.84 35.61 14.33
CA THR A 6 9.95 34.66 14.11
C THR A 6 10.02 33.59 15.20
N ALA A 7 9.69 33.93 16.45
CA ALA A 7 9.61 32.97 17.55
C ALA A 7 8.49 31.94 17.33
N ILE A 8 7.33 32.37 16.82
CA ILE A 8 6.20 31.47 16.48
C ILE A 8 6.61 30.53 15.34
N PHE A 9 7.32 31.02 14.32
CA PHE A 9 7.78 30.19 13.20
C PHE A 9 8.72 29.07 13.65
N PHE A 10 9.65 29.36 14.57
CA PHE A 10 10.53 28.34 15.15
C PHE A 10 9.75 27.33 16.01
N PHE A 11 8.76 27.79 16.80
CA PHE A 11 7.94 26.92 17.64
C PHE A 11 7.07 25.96 16.82
N VAL A 12 6.55 26.40 15.66
CA VAL A 12 5.79 25.55 14.72
C VAL A 12 6.70 24.50 14.07
N THR A 13 7.95 24.83 13.73
CA THR A 13 8.89 23.86 13.13
C THR A 13 9.42 22.81 14.11
N VAL A 14 9.52 23.14 15.41
CA VAL A 14 9.97 22.20 16.44
C VAL A 14 8.87 21.20 16.83
N LEU A 15 7.59 21.51 16.55
CA LEU A 15 6.46 20.63 16.85
C LEU A 15 6.22 19.55 15.77
N THR A 16 6.93 19.58 14.64
CA THR A 16 6.79 18.61 13.54
C THR A 16 7.92 17.59 13.48
N ILE A 17 8.51 17.22 14.62
CA ILE A 17 9.27 15.97 14.68
C ILE A 17 8.24 14.84 14.61
N SER A 18 7.91 14.46 13.38
CA SER A 18 7.25 13.20 13.07
C SER A 18 8.13 12.10 13.64
N VAL A 19 7.69 11.52 14.75
CA VAL A 19 8.17 10.22 15.19
C VAL A 19 7.70 9.23 14.12
N ASN A 20 8.60 8.85 13.23
CA ASN A 20 8.41 7.67 12.38
C ASN A 20 8.32 6.48 13.33
N SER A 21 7.11 6.15 13.77
CA SER A 21 6.85 4.87 14.39
C SER A 21 6.77 3.86 13.25
N SER A 22 7.80 3.01 13.15
CA SER A 22 7.80 1.83 12.31
C SER A 22 6.81 0.82 12.90
N ASN A 23 5.51 1.09 12.75
CA ASN A 23 4.46 0.12 13.03
C ASN A 23 4.25 -0.72 11.76
N ALA A 24 5.28 -1.50 11.39
CA ALA A 24 5.23 -2.47 10.30
C ALA A 24 4.70 -3.85 10.76
N HIS A 25 4.10 -3.91 11.96
CA HIS A 25 3.47 -5.13 12.43
C HIS A 25 2.29 -5.49 11.54
N ILE A 26 2.25 -6.72 11.04
CA ILE A 26 1.20 -7.22 10.16
C ILE A 26 -0.14 -7.08 10.89
N PHE A 27 -0.97 -6.15 10.43
CA PHE A 27 -2.34 -6.02 10.91
C PHE A 27 -3.15 -7.15 10.30
N ASN A 28 -3.41 -8.17 11.13
CA ASN A 28 -4.38 -9.25 10.98
C ASN A 28 -5.17 -9.23 9.65
N SER A 29 -4.48 -9.61 8.56
CA SER A 29 -5.11 -9.86 7.28
C SER A 29 -5.49 -11.34 7.29
N ASN A 30 -6.70 -11.69 6.84
CA ASN A 30 -7.12 -13.10 6.74
C ASN A 30 -6.19 -13.94 5.83
N ASN A 31 -5.26 -13.30 5.11
CA ASN A 31 -4.37 -13.89 4.12
C ASN A 31 -2.88 -13.80 4.48
N THR A 32 -2.53 -13.65 5.77
CA THR A 32 -1.12 -13.68 6.19
C THR A 32 -0.51 -15.01 5.78
N GLN A 33 0.55 -14.96 4.97
CA GLN A 33 1.30 -16.13 4.56
C GLN A 33 2.48 -16.33 5.50
N ILE A 34 2.79 -17.59 5.81
CA ILE A 34 3.83 -17.95 6.78
C ILE A 34 4.85 -18.84 6.09
N TRP A 35 6.12 -18.53 6.30
CA TRP A 35 7.25 -19.35 5.91
C TRP A 35 8.12 -19.65 7.13
N ASN A 36 8.47 -20.92 7.34
CA ASN A 36 9.26 -21.36 8.49
C ASN A 36 10.56 -22.03 8.02
N ASN A 37 11.67 -21.68 8.66
CA ASN A 37 12.93 -22.40 8.58
C ASN A 37 13.34 -22.87 9.99
N THR A 38 13.20 -24.18 10.22
CA THR A 38 13.55 -24.80 11.50
C THR A 38 15.05 -24.92 11.73
N GLU A 39 15.87 -24.96 10.67
CA GLU A 39 17.33 -25.03 10.78
C GLU A 39 17.88 -23.72 11.38
N ASP A 40 17.40 -22.59 10.87
CA ASP A 40 17.80 -21.26 11.34
C ASP A 40 16.91 -20.71 12.47
N ASN A 41 15.89 -21.47 12.90
CA ASN A 41 14.88 -21.07 13.89
C ASN A 41 14.18 -19.73 13.54
N ILE A 42 13.80 -19.56 12.27
CA ILE A 42 13.17 -18.34 11.77
C ILE A 42 11.75 -18.64 11.26
N ARG A 43 10.82 -17.76 11.60
CA ARG A 43 9.50 -17.65 10.99
C ARG A 43 9.40 -16.29 10.32
N ILE A 44 8.91 -16.28 9.10
CA ILE A 44 8.64 -15.08 8.32
C ILE A 44 7.15 -15.07 8.02
N GLU A 45 6.49 -14.01 8.47
CA GLU A 45 5.13 -13.71 8.12
C GLU A 45 5.11 -12.64 7.03
N PHE A 46 4.19 -12.78 6.11
CA PHE A 46 4.01 -11.85 5.00
C PHE A 46 2.54 -11.47 4.88
N GLY A 47 2.28 -10.18 4.75
CA GLY A 47 0.97 -9.62 4.46
C GLY A 47 1.08 -8.43 3.52
N TYR A 48 -0.05 -7.98 2.99
CA TYR A 48 -0.08 -6.81 2.13
C TYR A 48 -1.38 -6.01 2.28
N LEU A 49 -1.30 -4.70 2.01
CA LEU A 49 -2.44 -3.78 2.05
C LEU A 49 -2.43 -2.85 0.82
N PRO A 50 -3.59 -2.59 0.18
CA PRO A 50 -4.92 -3.11 0.53
C PRO A 50 -5.07 -4.62 0.24
N GLU A 51 -6.04 -5.27 0.90
CA GLU A 51 -6.34 -6.71 0.73
C GLU A 51 -6.64 -7.07 -0.74
N LYS A 52 -7.19 -6.12 -1.49
CA LYS A 52 -7.38 -6.17 -2.93
C LYS A 52 -6.51 -5.09 -3.57
N PRO A 53 -5.27 -5.42 -3.98
CA PRO A 53 -4.38 -4.50 -4.68
C PRO A 53 -5.06 -3.88 -5.90
N ILE A 54 -4.69 -2.65 -6.21
CA ILE A 54 -5.17 -1.93 -7.39
C ILE A 54 -3.99 -1.71 -8.33
N ILE A 55 -4.15 -2.01 -9.62
CA ILE A 55 -3.13 -1.75 -10.64
C ILE A 55 -2.76 -0.26 -10.59
N ASP A 56 -1.47 0.02 -10.76
CA ASP A 56 -0.92 1.37 -10.75
C ASP A 56 -1.28 2.18 -9.48
N THR A 57 -1.54 1.48 -8.37
CA THR A 57 -1.62 2.06 -7.02
C THR A 57 -0.64 1.37 -6.06
N PHE A 58 -0.12 2.11 -5.08
CA PHE A 58 0.77 1.55 -4.07
C PHE A 58 0.05 0.48 -3.25
N THR A 59 0.69 -0.68 -3.17
CA THR A 59 0.38 -1.76 -2.24
C THR A 59 1.57 -1.91 -1.29
N ASN A 60 1.31 -1.80 0.01
CA ASN A 60 2.33 -2.02 1.03
C ASN A 60 2.54 -3.53 1.21
N LEU A 61 3.77 -4.00 1.04
CA LEU A 61 4.20 -5.37 1.26
C LEU A 61 4.92 -5.43 2.62
N ALA A 62 4.30 -6.06 3.61
CA ALA A 62 4.77 -6.07 4.99
C ALA A 62 5.28 -7.46 5.40
N PHE A 63 6.38 -7.47 6.13
CA PHE A 63 7.05 -8.66 6.61
C PHE A 63 7.29 -8.57 8.10
N SER A 64 7.14 -9.69 8.79
CA SER A 64 7.51 -9.84 10.19
C SER A 64 8.38 -11.08 10.37
N VAL A 65 9.55 -10.91 10.96
CA VAL A 65 10.56 -11.95 11.16
C VAL A 65 10.65 -12.26 12.65
N THR A 66 10.36 -13.49 13.01
CA THR A 66 10.36 -13.97 14.40
C THR A 66 11.29 -15.16 14.59
N ASN A 67 11.85 -15.26 15.79
CA ASN A 67 12.55 -16.47 16.22
C ASN A 67 11.52 -17.56 16.57
N LEU A 68 11.60 -18.73 15.96
CA LEU A 68 10.68 -19.85 16.21
C LEU A 68 10.77 -20.41 17.64
N ARG A 69 11.93 -20.31 18.29
CA ARG A 69 12.16 -20.87 19.62
C ARG A 69 11.71 -19.91 20.72
N THR A 70 12.00 -18.62 20.57
CA THR A 70 11.72 -17.62 21.61
C THR A 70 10.44 -16.82 21.35
N GLY A 71 9.97 -16.75 20.11
CA GLY A 71 8.88 -15.88 19.68
C GLY A 71 9.30 -14.41 19.53
N ASP A 72 10.58 -14.09 19.73
CA ASP A 72 11.06 -12.72 19.70
C ASP A 72 11.10 -12.20 18.27
N HIS A 73 10.65 -10.95 18.11
CA HIS A 73 10.70 -10.22 16.85
C HIS A 73 12.04 -9.48 16.67
N SER A 74 13.02 -9.65 17.57
CA SER A 74 14.27 -8.87 17.57
C SER A 74 15.28 -9.28 16.47
N ALA A 75 14.80 -9.67 15.29
CA ALA A 75 15.67 -9.97 14.17
C ALA A 75 16.26 -8.69 13.56
N GLU A 76 17.57 -8.68 13.35
CA GLU A 76 18.29 -7.67 12.59
C GLU A 76 18.91 -8.31 11.35
N GLY A 77 18.96 -7.56 10.26
CA GLY A 77 19.53 -8.03 9.00
C GLY A 77 19.29 -7.08 7.84
N ILE A 78 19.67 -7.55 6.66
CA ILE A 78 19.44 -6.85 5.39
C ILE A 78 18.54 -7.72 4.52
N ALA A 79 17.43 -7.15 4.09
CA ALA A 79 16.48 -7.78 3.21
C ALA A 79 16.64 -7.32 1.75
N GLN A 80 16.43 -8.25 0.83
CA GLN A 80 16.16 -7.99 -0.57
C GLN A 80 14.79 -8.55 -0.90
N VAL A 81 13.90 -7.70 -1.41
CA VAL A 81 12.54 -8.09 -1.84
C VAL A 81 12.50 -8.04 -3.36
N THR A 82 12.13 -9.15 -3.99
CA THR A 82 11.91 -9.23 -5.44
C THR A 82 10.45 -9.52 -5.72
N VAL A 83 9.81 -8.70 -6.55
CA VAL A 83 8.44 -8.93 -7.03
C VAL A 83 8.49 -9.30 -8.51
N THR A 84 7.77 -10.36 -8.90
CA THR A 84 7.75 -10.84 -10.30
C THR A 84 6.44 -11.53 -10.68
N ASN A 85 6.04 -11.39 -11.94
CA ASN A 85 4.96 -12.16 -12.56
C ASN A 85 5.48 -13.23 -13.55
N GLY A 86 6.77 -13.58 -13.47
CA GLY A 86 7.44 -14.53 -14.36
C GLY A 86 8.01 -13.91 -15.64
N GLN A 87 7.56 -12.73 -16.05
CA GLN A 87 8.11 -12.01 -17.21
C GLN A 87 8.99 -10.83 -16.79
N ARG A 88 8.53 -10.06 -15.81
CA ARG A 88 9.24 -8.88 -15.28
C ARG A 88 9.60 -9.10 -13.83
N LEU A 89 10.69 -8.47 -13.39
CA LEU A 89 11.10 -8.47 -11.99
C LEU A 89 11.45 -7.06 -11.54
N PHE A 90 11.06 -6.72 -10.32
CA PHE A 90 11.45 -5.50 -9.63
C PHE A 90 12.12 -5.87 -8.31
N LYS A 91 13.17 -5.13 -7.91
CA LYS A 91 13.97 -5.44 -6.72
C LYS A 91 14.10 -4.23 -5.81
N PHE A 92 13.80 -4.44 -4.54
CA PHE A 92 14.21 -3.60 -3.43
C PHE A 92 15.49 -4.20 -2.85
N ASN A 93 16.60 -3.46 -2.89
CA ASN A 93 17.88 -3.90 -2.37
C ASN A 93 18.19 -3.19 -1.06
N ASN A 94 18.96 -3.84 -0.19
CA ASN A 94 19.50 -3.26 1.04
C ASN A 94 18.43 -2.68 1.98
N VAL A 95 17.28 -3.37 2.11
CA VAL A 95 16.22 -2.96 3.03
C VAL A 95 16.65 -3.34 4.45
N SER A 96 16.82 -2.35 5.33
CA SER A 96 17.20 -2.61 6.72
C SER A 96 16.03 -3.27 7.46
N VAL A 97 16.31 -4.39 8.12
CA VAL A 97 15.37 -5.05 9.03
C VAL A 97 15.78 -4.71 10.46
N GLN A 98 14.90 -4.02 11.18
CA GLN A 98 15.11 -3.65 12.59
C GLN A 98 13.90 -4.11 13.38
N ASN A 99 14.14 -4.81 14.50
CA ASN A 99 13.07 -5.40 15.30
C ASN A 99 12.15 -6.31 14.47
N GLY A 100 12.71 -7.01 13.47
CA GLY A 100 12.04 -8.06 12.70
C GLY A 100 10.96 -7.60 11.73
N ASP A 101 10.45 -6.38 11.86
CA ASP A 101 9.37 -5.86 11.03
C ASP A 101 9.89 -4.86 10.00
N PHE A 102 9.44 -4.99 8.76
CA PHE A 102 9.74 -4.04 7.69
C PHE A 102 8.69 -4.11 6.57
N SER A 103 8.61 -3.07 5.75
CA SER A 103 7.73 -3.06 4.58
C SER A 103 8.33 -2.29 3.41
N VAL A 104 7.79 -2.56 2.22
CA VAL A 104 8.10 -1.84 0.98
C VAL A 104 6.82 -1.54 0.23
N ASP A 105 6.73 -0.37 -0.40
CA ASP A 105 5.60 -0.02 -1.25
C ASP A 105 5.88 -0.38 -2.70
N TYR A 106 4.98 -1.17 -3.30
CA TYR A 106 5.10 -1.60 -4.69
C TYR A 106 3.85 -1.25 -5.50
N LEU A 107 4.09 -0.91 -6.77
CA LEU A 107 3.08 -0.61 -7.78
C LEU A 107 2.97 -1.80 -8.72
N PHE A 108 1.86 -2.54 -8.63
CA PHE A 108 1.60 -3.65 -9.53
C PHE A 108 1.16 -3.11 -10.91
N PRO A 109 1.89 -3.44 -11.99
CA PRO A 109 1.59 -2.90 -13.32
C PRO A 109 0.50 -3.68 -14.07
N ASP A 110 0.14 -4.87 -13.58
CA ASP A 110 -0.84 -5.77 -14.21
C ASP A 110 -1.56 -6.61 -13.16
N ASP A 111 -2.72 -7.14 -13.54
CA ASP A 111 -3.48 -8.10 -12.75
C ASP A 111 -2.89 -9.51 -12.78
N GLY A 112 -3.38 -10.37 -11.89
CA GLY A 112 -2.97 -11.76 -11.77
C GLY A 112 -2.13 -12.04 -10.53
N THR A 113 -1.52 -13.22 -10.51
CA THR A 113 -0.70 -13.68 -9.39
C THR A 113 0.75 -13.24 -9.57
N HIS A 114 1.23 -12.44 -8.63
CA HIS A 114 2.63 -12.02 -8.53
C HIS A 114 3.31 -12.81 -7.42
N GLN A 115 4.56 -13.19 -7.64
CA GLN A 115 5.43 -13.80 -6.64
C GLN A 115 6.26 -12.73 -5.96
N VAL A 116 6.33 -12.81 -4.63
CA VAL A 116 7.18 -11.97 -3.77
C VAL A 116 8.23 -12.86 -3.13
N LEU A 117 9.49 -12.67 -3.52
CA LEU A 117 10.64 -13.38 -2.98
C LEU A 117 11.34 -12.48 -1.97
N LEU A 118 11.52 -12.98 -0.76
CA LEU A 118 12.33 -12.33 0.26
C LEU A 118 13.63 -13.10 0.41
N ARG A 119 14.77 -12.44 0.23
CA ARG A 119 16.06 -12.89 0.75
C ARG A 119 16.39 -12.06 1.99
N LEU A 120 16.65 -12.73 3.10
CA LEU A 120 17.05 -12.13 4.37
C LEU A 120 18.49 -12.57 4.69
N ASP A 121 19.42 -11.62 4.64
CA ASP A 121 20.80 -11.80 5.05
C ASP A 121 20.96 -11.36 6.51
N LYS A 122 21.27 -12.30 7.40
CA LYS A 122 21.64 -12.05 8.80
C LYS A 122 23.15 -12.20 8.97
N SER A 123 23.65 -11.93 10.17
CA SER A 123 25.09 -12.05 10.47
C SER A 123 25.65 -13.47 10.28
N ASP A 124 24.82 -14.50 10.44
CA ASP A 124 25.20 -15.91 10.49
C ASP A 124 24.48 -16.80 9.47
N SER A 125 23.46 -16.28 8.77
CA SER A 125 22.55 -17.08 7.96
C SER A 125 21.97 -16.28 6.79
N ILE A 126 21.58 -16.99 5.72
CA ILE A 126 20.87 -16.43 4.56
C ILE A 126 19.60 -17.25 4.36
N ASN A 127 18.46 -16.57 4.43
CA ASN A 127 17.14 -17.19 4.32
C ASN A 127 16.43 -16.69 3.07
N VAL A 128 15.75 -17.58 2.35
CA VAL A 128 14.96 -17.23 1.16
C VAL A 128 13.54 -17.75 1.31
N ALA A 129 12.57 -16.84 1.32
CA ALA A 129 11.15 -17.11 1.40
C ALA A 129 10.42 -16.66 0.13
N SER A 130 9.31 -17.32 -0.18
CA SER A 130 8.46 -17.01 -1.34
C SER A 130 7.02 -16.89 -0.90
N PHE A 131 6.36 -15.85 -1.37
CA PHE A 131 4.96 -15.52 -1.11
C PHE A 131 4.25 -15.13 -2.40
N GLN A 132 2.93 -15.02 -2.34
CA GLN A 132 2.10 -14.63 -3.48
C GLN A 132 1.23 -13.43 -3.16
N VAL A 133 1.00 -12.57 -4.15
CA VAL A 133 0.02 -11.49 -4.10
C VAL A 133 -0.89 -11.65 -5.30
N PHE A 134 -2.20 -11.72 -5.07
CA PHE A 134 -3.17 -11.74 -6.15
C PHE A 134 -3.73 -10.34 -6.37
N VAL A 135 -3.48 -9.80 -7.56
CA VAL A 135 -4.03 -8.52 -8.03
C VAL A 135 -5.28 -8.84 -8.84
N PRO A 136 -6.49 -8.46 -8.39
CA PRO A 136 -7.72 -8.76 -9.12
C PRO A 136 -7.77 -8.01 -10.45
N HIS A 137 -8.38 -8.65 -11.45
CA HIS A 137 -8.70 -8.00 -12.71
C HIS A 137 -9.58 -6.76 -12.48
N GLN A 138 -9.24 -5.65 -13.12
CA GLN A 138 -9.93 -4.39 -12.96
C GLN A 138 -10.76 -4.08 -14.19
N THR A 139 -12.07 -3.96 -14.01
CA THR A 139 -12.94 -3.46 -15.07
C THR A 139 -12.71 -1.95 -15.22
N PRO A 140 -12.50 -1.45 -16.45
CA PRO A 140 -12.45 -0.01 -16.70
C PRO A 140 -13.70 0.69 -16.12
N PRO A 141 -13.58 1.93 -15.62
CA PRO A 141 -14.73 2.68 -15.18
C PRO A 141 -15.76 2.83 -16.31
N ASP A 142 -17.03 2.50 -16.05
CA ASP A 142 -18.10 2.73 -17.01
C ASP A 142 -18.32 4.23 -17.24
N LEU A 143 -17.83 4.73 -18.38
CA LEU A 143 -17.98 6.12 -18.83
C LEU A 143 -19.46 6.53 -19.07
N MET A 144 -20.39 5.57 -19.12
CA MET A 144 -21.79 5.79 -19.50
C MET A 144 -22.80 5.81 -18.34
N SER A 145 -22.39 5.75 -17.08
CA SER A 145 -23.33 5.74 -15.94
C SER A 145 -24.01 7.09 -15.67
N ASN A 146 -23.65 8.15 -16.39
CA ASN A 146 -24.16 9.50 -16.16
C ASN A 146 -25.30 9.94 -17.10
N THR A 147 -26.11 9.02 -17.61
CA THR A 147 -27.30 9.37 -18.43
C THR A 147 -28.38 10.06 -17.59
N GLN A 148 -28.45 9.81 -16.28
CA GLN A 148 -29.45 10.43 -15.40
C GLN A 148 -29.25 11.94 -15.25
N ASN A 149 -28.02 12.44 -15.10
CA ASN A 149 -27.80 13.89 -14.96
C ASN A 149 -28.01 14.64 -16.29
N VAL A 150 -27.75 13.99 -17.44
CA VAL A 150 -28.03 14.55 -18.77
C VAL A 150 -29.55 14.65 -19.01
N ILE A 151 -30.32 13.63 -18.61
CA ILE A 151 -31.79 13.66 -18.70
C ILE A 151 -32.37 14.75 -17.78
N ILE A 152 -31.87 14.88 -16.55
CA ILE A 152 -32.31 15.93 -15.61
C ILE A 152 -31.99 17.33 -16.18
N ALA A 153 -30.79 17.53 -16.75
CA ALA A 153 -30.41 18.80 -17.37
C ALA A 153 -31.32 19.16 -18.56
N LEU A 154 -31.57 18.21 -19.48
CA LEU A 154 -32.48 18.41 -20.62
C LEU A 154 -33.92 18.72 -20.19
N ALA A 155 -34.42 18.04 -19.15
CA ALA A 155 -35.74 18.30 -18.60
C ALA A 155 -35.87 19.72 -18.02
N LEU A 156 -34.84 20.19 -17.32
CA LEU A 156 -34.80 21.55 -16.77
C LEU A 156 -34.77 22.63 -17.87
N PHE A 157 -33.94 22.44 -18.91
CA PHE A 157 -33.92 23.37 -20.05
C PHE A 157 -35.25 23.41 -20.80
N GLY A 158 -35.89 22.25 -20.99
CA GLY A 158 -37.23 22.18 -21.59
C GLY A 158 -38.27 22.95 -20.77
N ALA A 159 -38.30 22.76 -19.44
CA ALA A 159 -39.25 23.44 -18.56
C ALA A 159 -39.08 24.97 -18.56
N VAL A 160 -37.84 25.47 -18.48
CA VAL A 160 -37.54 26.91 -18.51
C VAL A 160 -37.94 27.54 -19.85
N GLY A 161 -37.69 26.84 -20.97
CA GLY A 161 -38.09 27.30 -22.30
C GLY A 161 -39.62 27.43 -22.46
N VAL A 162 -40.38 26.46 -21.96
CA VAL A 162 -41.85 26.51 -22.01
C VAL A 162 -42.40 27.67 -21.17
N ILE A 163 -41.87 27.89 -19.96
CA ILE A 163 -42.29 28.98 -19.07
C ILE A 163 -42.02 30.34 -19.70
N THR A 164 -40.83 30.55 -20.28
CA THR A 164 -40.46 31.82 -20.91
C THR A 164 -41.33 32.14 -22.13
N ILE A 165 -41.67 31.14 -22.97
CA ILE A 165 -42.60 31.31 -24.09
C ILE A 165 -44.00 31.73 -23.60
N PHE A 166 -44.50 31.10 -22.53
CA PHE A 166 -45.80 31.45 -21.95
C PHE A 166 -45.84 32.86 -21.36
N ILE A 167 -44.74 33.32 -20.74
CA ILE A 167 -44.64 34.69 -20.19
C ILE A 167 -44.58 35.74 -21.30
N ILE A 168 -43.87 35.48 -22.41
CA ILE A 168 -43.73 36.44 -23.53
C ILE A 168 -45.03 36.58 -24.34
N ARG A 169 -45.86 35.53 -24.40
CA ARG A 169 -47.11 35.52 -25.18
C ARG A 169 -48.33 36.11 -24.45
N ARG A 170 -48.19 36.57 -23.21
CA ARG A 170 -49.26 37.20 -22.42
C ARG A 170 -49.15 38.72 -22.49
#